data_AF-A0A0F9V2R6-F1
#
_entry.id   AF-A0A0F9V2R6-F1
#
_cell.length_a   1.000
_cell.length_b   1.000
_cell.length_c   1.000
_cell.angle_alpha   90.00
_cell.angle_beta   90.00
_cell.angle_gamma   90.00
#
_symmetry.space_group_name_H-M   'P 1'
#
loop_
_entity.id
_entity.type
_entity.pdbx_description
1 polymer ?
#
loop_
_entity_poly.entity_id
_entity_poly.type
_entity_poly.pdbx_seq_one_letter_code
_entity_poly.pdbx_strand_id
1 'polypeptide(L)'
;MQTFVWKLQAGDAVTFPTPWGPTVFIRSRAQWDSDEAFRKHEATHIRQIKRWGAAKYLWLHLWTRLRHFDMFLYNHPIEREAYDAERLPWPDDV
;
A
#
# COMPACT_ATOMS: atom_id res chain seq x y z
N MET A 1 8.42 -3.53 -9.55
CA MET A 1 8.27 -3.11 -8.13
C MET A 1 9.63 -2.92 -7.47
N GLN A 2 9.91 -1.77 -6.84
CA GLN A 2 11.12 -1.56 -6.02
C GLN A 2 10.75 -1.68 -4.54
N THR A 3 11.53 -2.42 -3.76
CA THR A 3 11.29 -2.70 -2.33
C THR A 3 12.45 -2.18 -1.50
N PHE A 4 12.18 -1.34 -0.50
CA PHE A 4 13.19 -0.81 0.41
C PHE A 4 12.88 -1.23 1.84
N VAL A 5 13.92 -1.64 2.58
CA VAL A 5 13.77 -2.04 3.99
C VAL A 5 14.03 -0.83 4.87
N TRP A 6 13.02 -0.40 5.64
CA TRP A 6 13.16 0.71 6.59
C TRP A 6 12.54 0.34 7.95
N LYS A 7 13.28 0.57 9.04
CA LYS A 7 12.85 0.27 10.41
C LYS A 7 12.00 1.42 10.97
N LEU A 8 10.72 1.49 10.61
CA LEU A 8 9.72 2.28 11.35
C LEU A 8 9.09 1.40 12.45
N GLN A 9 8.85 1.97 13.63
CA GLN A 9 8.32 1.26 14.80
C GLN A 9 6.81 0.98 14.74
N ALA A 10 6.07 1.61 13.82
CA ALA A 10 4.64 1.44 13.66
C ALA A 10 4.30 1.16 12.18
N GLY A 11 3.67 0.02 11.93
CA GLY A 11 3.33 -0.49 10.59
C GLY A 11 4.30 -1.56 10.08
N ASP A 12 3.77 -2.54 9.34
CA ASP A 12 4.55 -3.65 8.78
C ASP A 12 5.09 -3.35 7.37
N ALA A 13 4.34 -2.58 6.58
CA ALA A 13 4.79 -1.97 5.34
C ALA A 13 3.96 -0.73 5.01
N VAL A 14 4.48 0.07 4.08
CA VAL A 14 3.76 1.21 3.52
C VAL A 14 4.21 1.45 2.08
N THR A 15 3.25 1.62 1.19
CA THR A 15 3.52 2.02 -0.20
C THR A 15 3.40 3.53 -0.37
N PHE A 16 4.47 4.14 -0.90
CA PHE A 16 4.53 5.56 -1.21
C PHE A 16 4.92 5.82 -2.67
N PRO A 17 4.37 6.86 -3.31
CA PRO A 17 4.92 7.37 -4.55
C PRO A 17 6.26 8.06 -4.27
N THR A 18 7.30 7.68 -5.01
CA THR A 18 8.61 8.33 -4.99
C THR A 18 8.95 8.90 -6.38
N PRO A 19 10.00 9.73 -6.52
CA PRO A 19 10.44 10.24 -7.83
C PRO A 19 10.79 9.13 -8.85
N TRP A 20 11.07 7.92 -8.38
CA TRP A 20 11.43 6.76 -9.20
C TRP A 20 10.25 5.80 -9.45
N GLY A 21 9.05 6.16 -8.99
CA GLY A 21 7.83 5.37 -9.12
C GLY A 21 7.25 4.92 -7.77
N PRO A 22 6.22 4.05 -7.79
CA PRO A 22 5.66 3.46 -6.57
C PRO A 22 6.70 2.59 -5.86
N THR A 23 6.87 2.82 -4.57
CA THR A 23 7.88 2.16 -3.75
C THR A 23 7.25 1.60 -2.49
N VAL A 24 7.50 0.32 -2.22
CA VAL A 24 7.05 -0.34 -0.98
C VAL A 24 8.17 -0.28 0.04
N PHE A 25 7.88 0.31 1.19
CA PHE A 25 8.76 0.33 2.34
C PHE A 25 8.32 -0.78 3.28
N ILE A 26 9.17 -1.79 3.47
CA ILE A 26 8.87 -2.95 4.31
C ILE A 26 9.71 -2.92 5.58
N ARG A 27 9.14 -3.40 6.68
CA ARG A 27 9.88 -3.54 7.95
C ARG A 27 10.80 -4.76 7.95
N SER A 28 10.32 -5.88 7.40
CA SER A 28 11.03 -7.17 7.41
C SER A 28 10.91 -7.86 6.07
N ARG A 29 12.05 -8.26 5.49
CA ARG A 29 12.05 -9.07 4.27
C ARG A 29 11.44 -10.45 4.48
N ALA A 30 11.63 -11.04 5.68
CA ALA A 30 11.07 -12.34 6.00
C ALA A 30 9.53 -12.31 5.99
N GLN A 31 8.92 -11.26 6.54
CA GLN A 31 7.47 -11.07 6.52
C GLN A 31 6.94 -10.91 5.09
N TRP A 32 7.62 -10.07 4.30
CA TRP A 32 7.29 -9.86 2.90
C TRP A 32 7.27 -11.15 2.09
N ASP A 33 8.30 -11.99 2.24
CA ASP A 33 8.42 -13.22 1.48
C ASP A 33 7.45 -14.32 1.97
N SER A 34 7.06 -14.29 3.26
CA SER A 34 6.16 -15.29 3.86
C SER A 34 4.67 -15.00 3.71
N ASP A 35 4.27 -13.74 3.47
CA ASP A 35 2.87 -13.33 3.47
C ASP A 35 2.41 -12.87 2.08
N GLU A 36 1.75 -13.76 1.36
CA GLU A 36 1.21 -13.46 0.03
C GLU A 36 0.06 -12.46 0.06
N ALA A 37 -0.82 -12.53 1.07
CA ALA A 37 -1.94 -11.61 1.21
C ALA A 37 -1.42 -10.18 1.39
N PHE A 38 -0.45 -10.02 2.27
CA PHE A 38 0.22 -8.74 2.50
C PHE A 38 0.88 -8.18 1.24
N ARG A 39 1.52 -9.02 0.42
CA ARG A 39 2.08 -8.56 -0.85
C ARG A 39 1.02 -8.14 -1.85
N LYS A 40 -0.13 -8.82 -1.91
CA LYS A 40 -1.28 -8.43 -2.74
C LYS A 40 -1.88 -7.10 -2.29
N HIS A 41 -1.92 -6.86 -0.99
CA HIS A 41 -2.34 -5.60 -0.39
C HIS A 41 -1.47 -4.44 -0.91
N GLU A 42 -0.16 -4.51 -0.70
CA GLU A 42 0.77 -3.46 -1.15
C GLU A 42 0.83 -3.31 -2.67
N ALA A 43 0.69 -4.43 -3.41
CA ALA A 43 0.56 -4.43 -4.86
C ALA A 43 -0.66 -3.62 -5.36
N THR A 44 -1.74 -3.60 -4.58
CA THR A 44 -2.93 -2.79 -4.89
C THR A 44 -2.63 -1.31 -4.76
N HIS A 45 -1.86 -0.89 -3.76
CA HIS A 45 -1.42 0.51 -3.65
C HIS A 45 -0.52 0.93 -4.81
N ILE A 46 0.35 0.04 -5.30
CA ILE A 46 1.14 0.29 -6.51
C ILE A 46 0.21 0.57 -7.70
N ARG A 47 -0.82 -0.27 -7.91
CA ARG A 47 -1.82 -0.06 -8.97
C ARG A 47 -2.57 1.24 -8.77
N GLN A 48 -2.97 1.58 -7.55
CA GLN A 48 -3.65 2.84 -7.25
C GLN A 48 -2.77 4.05 -7.59
N ILE A 49 -1.48 4.01 -7.27
CA ILE A 49 -0.52 5.08 -7.65
C ILE A 49 -0.36 5.16 -9.16
N LYS A 50 -0.21 4.03 -9.86
CA LYS A 50 -0.12 3.97 -11.33
C LYS A 50 -1.41 4.53 -11.98
N ARG A 51 -2.58 4.17 -11.44
CA ARG A 51 -3.91 4.53 -11.98
C ARG A 51 -4.29 5.98 -11.72
N TRP A 52 -3.99 6.52 -10.53
CA TRP A 52 -4.44 7.85 -10.11
C TRP A 52 -3.36 8.93 -10.20
N GLY A 53 -2.09 8.53 -10.26
CA GLY A 53 -0.95 9.43 -10.10
C GLY A 53 -0.64 9.74 -8.63
N ALA A 54 0.63 10.08 -8.38
CA ALA A 54 1.17 10.33 -7.04
C ALA A 54 0.38 11.38 -6.23
N ALA A 55 0.08 12.53 -6.85
CA ALA A 55 -0.59 13.63 -6.16
C ALA A 55 -2.00 13.25 -5.68
N LYS A 56 -2.79 12.58 -6.54
CA LYS A 56 -4.15 12.16 -6.20
C LYS A 56 -4.14 11.06 -5.14
N TYR A 57 -3.20 10.12 -5.23
CA TYR A 57 -3.03 9.07 -4.21
C TYR A 57 -2.73 9.66 -2.82
N LEU A 58 -1.76 10.58 -2.75
CA LEU A 58 -1.41 11.26 -1.50
C LEU A 58 -2.55 12.13 -0.97
N TRP A 59 -3.21 12.89 -1.85
CA TRP A 59 -4.35 13.72 -1.47
C TRP A 59 -5.46 12.88 -0.85
N LEU A 60 -5.81 11.76 -1.48
CA LEU A 60 -6.86 10.90 -0.94
C LEU A 60 -6.48 10.32 0.42
N HIS A 61 -5.26 9.80 0.60
CA HIS A 61 -4.81 9.28 1.90
C HIS A 61 -4.77 10.37 2.97
N LEU A 62 -4.29 11.57 2.65
CA LEU A 62 -4.27 12.70 3.57
C LEU A 62 -5.68 13.15 3.93
N TRP A 63 -6.55 13.28 2.94
CA TRP A 63 -7.96 13.65 3.13
C TRP A 63 -8.69 12.66 4.03
N THR A 64 -8.47 11.36 3.83
CA THR A 64 -9.05 10.29 4.66
C THR A 64 -8.56 10.39 6.11
N ARG A 65 -7.25 10.60 6.31
CA ARG A 65 -6.67 10.78 7.65
C ARG A 65 -7.26 11.98 8.37
N LEU A 66 -7.48 13.09 7.67
CA LEU A 66 -8.10 14.30 8.23
C LEU A 66 -9.59 14.12 8.51
N ARG A 67 -10.32 13.37 7.67
CA ARG A 67 -11.76 13.15 7.79
C ARG A 67 -12.14 12.16 8.90
N HIS A 68 -11.31 11.15 9.14
CA HIS A 68 -11.69 10.02 9.98
C HIS A 68 -10.78 9.77 11.18
N PHE A 69 -9.68 10.53 11.34
CA PHE A 69 -8.75 10.44 12.48
C PHE A 69 -8.25 9.02 12.81
N ASP A 70 -8.28 8.11 11.83
CA ASP A 70 -7.86 6.72 12.01
C ASP A 70 -6.95 6.32 10.84
N MET A 71 -5.81 5.71 11.21
CA MET A 71 -4.72 5.33 10.31
C MET A 71 -4.98 4.00 9.59
N PHE A 72 -5.89 3.16 10.07
CA PHE A 72 -6.02 1.76 9.66
C PHE A 72 -7.42 1.41 9.13
N LEU A 73 -8.17 2.40 8.65
CA LEU A 73 -9.58 2.25 8.30
C LEU A 73 -9.82 1.25 7.16
N TYR A 74 -10.08 0.01 7.57
CA TYR A 74 -10.59 -1.11 6.77
C TYR A 74 -11.82 -0.74 5.89
N ASN A 75 -12.58 0.30 6.29
CA ASN A 75 -13.79 0.74 5.62
C ASN A 75 -13.60 1.86 4.59
N HIS A 76 -12.37 2.35 4.37
CA HIS A 76 -12.15 3.38 3.35
C HIS A 76 -12.01 2.73 1.96
N PRO A 77 -12.58 3.29 0.87
CA PRO A 77 -12.55 2.67 -0.47
C PRO A 77 -11.16 2.29 -0.98
N ILE A 78 -10.12 2.99 -0.51
CA ILE A 78 -8.72 2.77 -0.91
C ILE A 78 -8.13 1.53 -0.23
N GLU A 79 -8.25 1.46 1.09
CA GLU A 79 -7.82 0.32 1.90
C GLU A 79 -8.70 -0.91 1.62
N ARG A 80 -10.00 -0.70 1.38
CA ARG A 80 -10.95 -1.76 1.04
C ARG A 80 -10.55 -2.48 -0.24
N GLU A 81 -10.14 -1.75 -1.29
CA GLU A 81 -9.65 -2.37 -2.53
C GLU A 81 -8.41 -3.25 -2.27
N ALA A 82 -7.53 -2.82 -1.36
CA ALA A 82 -6.33 -3.58 -0.98
C ALA A 82 -6.68 -4.83 -0.15
N TYR A 83 -7.58 -4.71 0.83
CA TYR A 83 -8.09 -5.84 1.61
C TYR A 83 -8.91 -6.83 0.79
N ASP A 84 -9.71 -6.36 -0.17
CA ASP A 84 -10.45 -7.22 -1.09
C ASP A 84 -9.48 -8.02 -1.99
N ALA A 85 -8.36 -7.39 -2.41
CA ALA A 85 -7.35 -8.03 -3.23
C ALA A 85 -6.58 -9.16 -2.52
N GLU A 86 -6.49 -9.15 -1.18
CA GLU A 86 -5.90 -10.25 -0.40
C GLU A 86 -6.57 -11.60 -0.68
N ARG A 87 -7.86 -11.58 -1.06
CA ARG A 87 -8.69 -12.76 -1.33
C ARG A 87 -8.72 -13.18 -2.79
N LEU A 88 -8.08 -12.40 -3.68
CA LEU A 88 -8.08 -12.63 -5.12
C LEU A 88 -6.80 -13.35 -5.59
N PRO A 89 -6.79 -13.91 -6.82
CA PRO A 89 -5.57 -14.39 -7.45
C PRO A 89 -4.50 -13.30 -7.55
N TRP A 90 -3.25 -13.71 -7.72
CA TRP A 90 -2.13 -12.77 -7.81
C TRP A 90 -2.33 -11.78 -8.98
N PRO A 91 -2.06 -10.48 -8.77
CA PRO A 91 -2.18 -9.46 -9.81
C PRO A 91 -1.10 -9.55 -10.91
N ASP A 92 -1.50 -9.61 -12.18
CA ASP A 92 -0.59 -9.81 -13.33
C ASP A 92 0.27 -8.59 -13.74
N ASP A 93 -0.03 -7.39 -13.24
CA ASP A 93 0.44 -6.09 -13.77
C ASP A 93 1.23 -5.22 -12.76
N VAL A 94 1.79 -5.86 -11.73
CA VAL A 94 2.43 -5.17 -10.59
C VAL A 94 3.94 -5.03 -10.77
#